data_AF-A0A6B1ATQ0-F1
#
_entry.id   AF-A0A6B1ATQ0-F1
#
_cell.length_a   1.000
_cell.length_b   1.000
_cell.length_c   1.000
_cell.angle_alpha   90.00
_cell.angle_beta   90.00
_cell.angle_gamma   90.00
#
_symmetry.space_group_name_H-M   'P 1'
#
loop_
_entity.id
_entity.type
_entity.pdbx_description
1 polymer ?
#
loop_
_entity_poly.entity_id
_entity_poly.type
_entity_poly.pdbx_seq_one_letter_code
_entity_poly.pdbx_strand_id
1 'polypeptide(L)'
;MAGKTGKGRRGVTPLSLAFLDVMFCGFGAVILIFLILDHTSTVSVVESSPNQEIELNMLEREITEGVEGNLELRNLLADLSEEFERGEVEAEELREQVELLRREIELLNNSGADSDQLRDRLLSDIESLETQIEELLAQEFDRSGNNVRQFLGDGNRQYLSGMFLGGQRILILMDSSASMLDETLVNIIRTRNMPDERKVQSPKWLRVVRAVDWITTQVPVTSRYQIWSFNTEVTSALPGDLQTWREVADRDELEEAVDTLRATVPEDGTNLEQVFRLAAGMSPPPDNIFLITDGLPTVNRPGPARGLVTPRDRVELFEDAIGELPPNVPVNIILMPLEGDPSAAAAYWQLAMATRGSFLTPSKDWP
;
A
#
# COMPACT_ATOMS: atom_id res chain seq x y z
N MET A 1 62.82 -8.00 -100.20
CA MET A 1 63.68 -9.19 -99.99
C MET A 1 63.20 -9.92 -98.75
N ALA A 2 63.11 -11.26 -98.83
CA ALA A 2 63.17 -12.29 -97.77
C ALA A 2 62.47 -12.04 -96.41
N GLY A 3 61.74 -12.97 -95.80
CA GLY A 3 61.62 -14.41 -96.01
C GLY A 3 60.73 -14.99 -94.88
N LYS A 4 60.16 -16.15 -95.18
CA LYS A 4 59.28 -16.97 -94.32
C LYS A 4 59.92 -17.31 -92.96
N THR A 5 59.08 -17.53 -91.94
CA THR A 5 59.06 -18.79 -91.17
C THR A 5 57.73 -18.93 -90.42
N GLY A 6 57.03 -20.04 -90.67
CA GLY A 6 55.77 -20.36 -89.99
C GLY A 6 55.99 -20.89 -88.57
N LYS A 7 54.94 -20.81 -87.74
CA LYS A 7 54.84 -21.55 -86.48
C LYS A 7 53.40 -22.02 -86.32
N GLY A 8 53.21 -23.34 -86.24
CA GLY A 8 51.90 -23.99 -86.21
C GLY A 8 51.07 -23.60 -85.01
N ARG A 9 49.76 -23.45 -85.21
CA ARG A 9 48.76 -23.29 -84.14
C ARG A 9 48.72 -24.60 -83.35
N ARG A 10 49.17 -24.57 -82.09
CA ARG A 10 48.94 -25.65 -81.13
C ARG A 10 47.43 -25.75 -80.90
N GLY A 11 46.85 -26.91 -81.24
CA GLY A 11 45.46 -27.22 -80.90
C GLY A 11 45.32 -27.28 -79.39
N VAL A 12 44.43 -26.46 -78.85
CA VAL A 12 44.00 -26.55 -77.45
C VAL A 12 43.25 -27.86 -77.29
N THR A 13 43.76 -28.77 -76.48
CA THR A 13 43.09 -30.04 -76.21
C THR A 13 41.92 -29.78 -75.25
N PRO A 14 40.70 -30.25 -75.54
CA PRO A 14 39.52 -30.01 -74.68
C PRO A 14 39.67 -30.61 -73.27
N LEU A 15 40.57 -31.57 -73.10
CA LEU A 15 40.94 -32.15 -71.81
C LEU A 15 41.64 -31.13 -70.88
N SER A 16 42.40 -30.18 -71.43
CA SER A 16 43.11 -29.16 -70.65
C SER A 16 42.19 -28.04 -70.15
N LEU A 17 41.11 -27.74 -70.87
CA LEU A 17 40.15 -26.71 -70.48
C LEU A 17 39.23 -27.20 -69.36
N ALA A 18 38.72 -28.43 -69.48
CA ALA A 18 37.87 -29.04 -68.45
C ALA A 18 38.63 -29.33 -67.15
N PHE A 19 39.92 -29.68 -67.22
CA PHE A 19 40.74 -29.89 -66.03
C PHE A 19 41.05 -28.57 -65.30
N LEU A 20 41.25 -27.48 -66.04
CA LEU A 20 41.41 -26.15 -65.46
C LEU A 20 40.14 -25.72 -64.72
N ASP A 21 38.96 -25.96 -65.31
CA ASP A 21 37.66 -25.57 -64.74
C ASP A 21 37.33 -26.35 -63.45
N VAL A 22 37.62 -27.66 -63.42
CA VAL A 22 37.46 -28.47 -62.20
C VAL A 22 38.43 -28.04 -61.09
N MET A 23 39.68 -27.69 -61.43
CA MET A 23 40.63 -27.21 -60.42
C MET A 23 40.27 -25.80 -59.90
N PHE A 24 39.79 -24.89 -60.75
CA PHE A 24 39.30 -23.57 -60.29
C PHE A 24 38.02 -23.69 -59.46
N CYS A 25 37.09 -24.58 -59.83
CA CYS A 25 35.89 -24.85 -59.05
C CYS A 25 36.23 -25.47 -57.68
N GLY A 26 37.17 -26.42 -57.64
CA GLY A 26 37.64 -27.03 -56.40
C GLY A 26 38.37 -26.02 -55.49
N PHE A 27 39.23 -25.18 -56.07
CA PHE A 27 39.95 -24.14 -55.32
C PHE A 27 38.99 -23.07 -54.77
N GLY A 28 37.96 -22.69 -55.53
CA GLY A 28 36.90 -21.80 -55.08
C GLY A 28 36.14 -22.36 -53.87
N ALA A 29 35.82 -23.66 -53.88
CA ALA A 29 35.16 -24.33 -52.76
C ALA A 29 36.04 -24.35 -51.50
N VAL A 30 37.35 -24.56 -51.64
CA VAL A 30 38.29 -24.53 -50.50
C VAL A 30 38.43 -23.12 -49.93
N ILE A 31 38.51 -22.09 -50.78
CA ILE A 31 38.51 -20.69 -50.31
C ILE A 31 37.20 -20.37 -49.58
N LEU A 32 36.05 -20.82 -50.10
CA LEU A 32 34.77 -20.57 -49.47
C LEU A 32 34.67 -21.26 -48.10
N ILE A 33 35.14 -22.50 -47.99
CA ILE A 33 35.21 -23.23 -46.72
C ILE A 33 36.13 -22.50 -45.73
N PHE A 34 37.29 -22.03 -46.19
CA PHE A 34 38.23 -21.26 -45.36
C PHE A 34 37.60 -19.95 -44.87
N LEU A 35 36.92 -19.21 -45.77
CA LEU A 35 36.21 -17.97 -45.42
C LEU A 35 35.06 -18.22 -44.44
N ILE A 36 34.31 -19.31 -44.61
CA ILE A 36 33.25 -19.69 -43.68
C ILE A 36 33.84 -20.07 -42.32
N LEU A 37 34.93 -20.83 -42.28
CA LEU A 37 35.62 -21.21 -41.04
C LEU A 37 36.16 -19.97 -40.30
N ASP A 38 36.83 -19.07 -41.01
CA ASP A 38 37.37 -17.82 -40.45
C ASP A 38 36.27 -16.85 -40.01
N HIS A 39 35.15 -16.79 -40.74
CA HIS A 39 33.97 -16.03 -40.34
C HIS A 39 33.26 -16.67 -39.13
N THR A 40 33.21 -18.00 -39.04
CA THR A 40 32.60 -18.68 -37.87
C THR A 40 33.46 -18.55 -36.61
N SER A 41 34.79 -18.56 -36.73
CA SER A 41 35.70 -18.35 -35.59
C SER A 41 35.72 -16.90 -35.11
N THR A 42 35.55 -15.93 -36.01
CA THR A 42 35.46 -14.50 -35.65
C THR A 42 34.09 -14.11 -35.09
N VAL A 43 32.99 -14.71 -35.56
CA VAL A 43 31.64 -14.43 -35.02
C VAL A 43 31.43 -15.03 -33.63
N SER A 44 32.00 -16.21 -33.35
CA SER A 44 31.87 -16.84 -32.02
C SER A 44 32.65 -16.14 -30.90
N VAL A 45 33.61 -15.26 -31.23
CA VAL A 45 34.34 -14.44 -30.24
C VAL A 45 33.67 -13.07 -30.01
N VAL A 46 32.71 -12.67 -30.85
CA VAL A 46 32.03 -11.36 -30.76
C VAL A 46 30.71 -11.42 -29.99
N GLU A 47 30.12 -12.61 -29.75
CA GLU A 47 28.85 -12.75 -29.02
C GLU A 47 28.98 -12.80 -27.48
N SER A 48 30.18 -12.98 -26.92
CA SER A 48 30.43 -12.83 -25.48
C SER A 48 31.44 -11.70 -25.24
N SER A 49 30.91 -10.48 -25.18
CA SER A 49 31.69 -9.34 -24.70
C SER A 49 32.16 -9.66 -23.26
N PRO A 50 33.45 -9.56 -22.92
CA PRO A 50 33.90 -9.80 -21.54
C PRO A 50 33.18 -8.94 -20.50
N ASN A 51 32.64 -7.77 -20.91
CA ASN A 51 31.78 -6.96 -20.05
C ASN A 51 30.42 -7.59 -19.73
N GLN A 52 29.80 -8.32 -20.66
CA GLN A 52 28.49 -8.96 -20.44
C GLN A 52 28.62 -10.14 -19.48
N GLU A 53 29.70 -10.93 -19.60
CA GLU A 53 29.99 -12.01 -18.64
C GLU A 53 30.26 -11.44 -17.24
N ILE A 54 30.93 -10.28 -17.14
CA ILE A 54 31.14 -9.59 -15.86
C ILE A 54 29.80 -9.10 -15.28
N GLU A 55 28.94 -8.47 -16.09
CA GLU A 55 27.60 -8.02 -15.65
C GLU A 55 26.71 -9.18 -15.19
N LEU A 56 26.69 -10.29 -15.92
CA LEU A 56 25.98 -11.51 -15.53
C LEU A 56 26.48 -12.07 -14.20
N ASN A 57 27.80 -12.14 -14.00
CA ASN A 57 28.38 -12.59 -12.74
C ASN A 57 28.09 -11.63 -11.57
N MET A 58 28.04 -10.31 -11.82
CA MET A 58 27.63 -9.34 -10.78
C MET A 58 26.15 -9.52 -10.42
N LEU A 59 25.28 -9.74 -11.41
CA LEU A 59 23.85 -9.92 -11.18
C LEU A 59 23.53 -11.25 -10.47
N GLU A 60 24.20 -12.35 -10.84
CA GLU A 60 24.08 -13.63 -10.14
C GLU A 60 24.54 -13.52 -8.69
N ARG A 61 25.58 -12.73 -8.43
CA ARG A 61 26.04 -12.44 -7.07
C ARG A 61 25.01 -11.64 -6.28
N GLU A 62 24.44 -10.58 -6.86
CA GLU A 62 23.39 -9.77 -6.21
C GLU A 62 22.12 -10.59 -5.91
N ILE A 63 21.73 -11.49 -6.82
CA ILE A 63 20.63 -12.43 -6.59
C ILE A 63 20.97 -13.37 -5.42
N THR A 64 22.19 -13.91 -5.38
CA THR A 64 22.62 -14.82 -4.30
C THR A 64 22.62 -14.10 -2.96
N GLU A 65 23.23 -12.91 -2.88
CA GLU A 65 23.24 -12.06 -1.68
C GLU A 65 21.81 -11.67 -1.24
N GLY A 66 20.93 -11.38 -2.20
CA GLY A 66 19.52 -11.09 -1.92
C GLY A 66 18.72 -12.30 -1.40
N VAL A 67 19.00 -13.50 -1.92
CA VAL A 67 18.38 -14.75 -1.44
C VAL A 67 18.85 -15.09 -0.03
N GLU A 68 20.16 -14.95 0.25
CA GLU A 68 20.73 -15.14 1.59
C GLU A 68 20.13 -14.14 2.59
N GLY A 69 20.09 -12.85 2.24
CA GLY A 69 19.48 -11.82 3.08
C GLY A 69 17.99 -12.06 3.33
N ASN A 70 17.25 -12.58 2.34
CA ASN A 70 15.84 -12.94 2.53
C ASN A 70 15.67 -14.09 3.53
N LEU A 71 16.53 -15.11 3.48
CA LEU A 71 16.50 -16.22 4.42
C LEU A 71 16.82 -15.77 5.85
N GLU A 72 17.81 -14.88 6.02
CA GLU A 72 18.14 -14.30 7.32
C GLU A 72 16.97 -13.52 7.91
N LEU A 73 16.32 -12.66 7.11
CA LEU A 73 15.14 -11.90 7.55
C LEU A 73 13.97 -12.82 7.93
N ARG A 74 13.77 -13.94 7.20
CA ARG A 74 12.72 -14.92 7.54
C ARG A 74 13.00 -15.64 8.85
N ASN A 75 14.26 -15.98 9.12
CA ASN A 75 14.64 -16.60 10.39
C ASN A 75 14.46 -15.62 11.55
N LEU A 76 14.89 -14.37 11.39
CA LEU A 76 14.67 -13.32 12.39
C LEU A 76 13.18 -13.11 12.69
N LEU A 77 12.32 -13.14 11.68
CA LEU A 77 10.87 -13.04 11.86
C LEU A 77 10.28 -14.24 12.60
N ALA A 78 10.76 -15.46 12.29
CA ALA A 78 10.32 -16.67 12.99
C ALA A 78 10.74 -16.61 14.47
N ASP A 79 11.98 -16.21 14.75
CA ASP A 79 12.49 -16.06 16.12
C ASP A 79 11.69 -15.01 16.90
N LEU A 80 11.39 -13.87 16.28
CA LEU A 80 10.55 -12.82 16.87
C LEU A 80 9.11 -13.28 17.12
N SER A 81 8.55 -14.11 16.24
CA SER A 81 7.20 -14.66 16.43
C SER A 81 7.13 -15.64 17.61
N GLU A 82 8.16 -16.45 17.80
CA GLU A 82 8.23 -17.35 18.95
C GLU A 82 8.43 -16.57 20.27
N GLU A 83 9.20 -15.49 20.23
CA GLU A 83 9.35 -14.57 21.38
C GLU A 83 8.02 -13.90 21.73
N PHE A 84 7.24 -13.50 20.73
CA PHE A 84 5.90 -12.92 20.91
C PHE A 84 4.92 -13.91 21.54
N GLU A 85 4.81 -15.12 20.99
CA GLU A 85 3.92 -16.16 21.54
C GLU A 85 4.27 -16.48 23.00
N ARG A 86 5.56 -16.44 23.35
CA ARG A 86 6.02 -16.66 24.72
C ARG A 86 5.62 -15.52 25.66
N GLY A 87 5.73 -14.26 25.20
CA GLY A 87 5.32 -13.08 25.95
C GLY A 87 3.81 -13.06 26.25
N GLU A 88 2.96 -13.40 25.27
CA GLU A 88 1.52 -13.48 25.48
C GLU A 88 1.13 -14.53 26.53
N VAL A 89 1.79 -15.69 26.50
CA VAL A 89 1.57 -16.75 27.51
C VAL A 89 1.97 -16.26 28.90
N GLU A 90 3.11 -15.56 29.02
CA GLU A 90 3.56 -14.98 30.29
C GLU A 90 2.59 -13.90 30.83
N ALA A 91 2.09 -13.04 29.95
CA ALA A 91 1.10 -12.02 30.32
C ALA A 91 -0.23 -12.65 30.80
N GLU A 92 -0.67 -13.75 30.18
CA GLU A 92 -1.87 -14.46 30.59
C GLU A 92 -1.69 -15.17 31.94
N GLU A 93 -0.54 -15.81 32.17
CA GLU A 93 -0.20 -16.41 33.47
C GLU A 93 -0.19 -15.37 34.60
N LEU A 94 0.28 -14.14 34.33
CA LEU A 94 0.25 -13.03 35.30
C LEU A 94 -1.18 -12.53 35.57
N ARG A 95 -2.06 -12.48 34.55
CA ARG A 95 -3.48 -12.12 34.74
C ARG A 95 -4.21 -13.13 35.60
N GLU A 96 -3.97 -14.43 35.38
CA GLU A 96 -4.54 -15.48 36.23
C GLU A 96 -4.10 -15.31 37.69
N GLN A 97 -2.84 -14.96 37.95
CA GLN A 97 -2.33 -14.69 39.29
C GLN A 97 -3.02 -13.49 39.95
N VAL A 98 -3.23 -12.38 39.21
CA VAL A 98 -3.96 -11.21 39.72
C VAL A 98 -5.40 -11.58 40.11
N GLU A 99 -6.09 -12.38 39.30
CA GLU A 99 -7.46 -12.82 39.61
C GLU A 99 -7.54 -13.74 40.83
N LEU A 100 -6.52 -14.58 41.04
CA LEU A 100 -6.43 -15.39 42.26
C LEU A 100 -6.23 -14.51 43.51
N LEU A 101 -5.36 -13.51 43.45
CA LEU A 101 -5.12 -12.57 44.56
C LEU A 101 -6.37 -11.73 44.86
N ARG A 102 -7.11 -11.29 43.84
CA ARG A 102 -8.38 -10.57 44.01
C ARG A 102 -9.43 -11.41 44.73
N ARG A 103 -9.56 -12.70 44.37
CA ARG A 103 -10.45 -13.63 45.07
C ARG A 103 -10.02 -13.86 46.52
N GLU A 104 -8.73 -13.91 46.79
CA GLU A 104 -8.21 -14.05 48.15
C GLU A 104 -8.56 -12.82 49.01
N ILE A 105 -8.45 -11.61 48.46
CA ILE A 105 -8.91 -10.38 49.12
C ILE A 105 -10.43 -10.41 49.39
N GLU A 106 -11.24 -10.87 48.44
CA GLU A 106 -12.68 -10.98 48.61
C GLU A 106 -13.05 -11.96 49.73
N LEU A 107 -12.39 -13.12 49.78
CA LEU A 107 -12.55 -14.10 50.86
C LEU A 107 -12.13 -13.50 52.22
N LEU A 108 -11.01 -12.78 52.28
CA LEU A 108 -10.55 -12.10 53.49
C LEU A 108 -11.54 -11.04 53.97
N ASN A 109 -12.13 -10.26 53.06
CA ASN A 109 -13.14 -9.25 53.38
C ASN A 109 -14.43 -9.88 53.93
N ASN A 110 -14.87 -11.00 53.36
CA ASN A 110 -16.06 -11.72 53.83
C ASN A 110 -15.84 -12.46 55.16
N SER A 111 -14.58 -12.78 55.49
CA SER A 111 -14.21 -13.49 56.72
C SER A 111 -14.16 -12.59 57.96
N GLY A 112 -14.27 -11.27 57.80
CA GLY A 112 -14.27 -10.30 58.90
C GLY A 112 -12.99 -10.30 59.75
N ALA A 113 -11.88 -10.79 59.19
CA ALA A 113 -10.60 -10.89 59.88
C ALA A 113 -9.89 -9.52 59.94
N ASP A 114 -9.39 -9.17 61.12
CA ASP A 114 -8.62 -7.95 61.45
C ASP A 114 -7.19 -8.04 60.88
N SER A 115 -7.09 -8.29 59.57
CA SER A 115 -5.84 -8.61 58.87
C SER A 115 -5.50 -7.55 57.83
N ASP A 116 -5.69 -6.28 58.20
CA ASP A 116 -5.41 -5.12 57.35
C ASP A 116 -4.00 -5.16 56.76
N GLN A 117 -3.01 -5.65 57.54
CA GLN A 117 -1.63 -5.83 57.06
C GLN A 117 -1.48 -6.89 55.96
N LEU A 118 -2.29 -7.95 55.97
CA LEU A 118 -2.28 -8.97 54.92
C LEU A 118 -2.98 -8.43 53.66
N ARG A 119 -4.06 -7.67 53.83
CA ARG A 119 -4.76 -6.99 52.74
C ARG A 119 -3.84 -5.99 52.02
N ASP A 120 -3.13 -5.16 52.76
CA ASP A 120 -2.22 -4.16 52.20
C ASP A 120 -1.07 -4.81 51.41
N ARG A 121 -0.60 -5.99 51.85
CA ARG A 121 0.40 -6.78 51.10
C ARG A 121 -0.17 -7.31 49.79
N LEU A 122 -1.35 -7.93 49.81
CA LEU A 122 -1.99 -8.47 48.60
C LEU A 122 -2.32 -7.36 47.58
N LEU A 123 -2.70 -6.16 48.06
CA LEU A 123 -2.91 -4.99 47.19
C LEU A 123 -1.60 -4.50 46.57
N SER A 124 -0.51 -4.46 47.33
CA SER A 124 0.82 -4.13 46.82
C SER A 124 1.33 -5.16 45.81
N ASP A 125 1.04 -6.45 46.04
CA ASP A 125 1.42 -7.52 45.11
C ASP A 125 0.63 -7.39 43.79
N ILE A 126 -0.67 -7.11 43.85
CA ILE A 126 -1.50 -6.81 42.66
C ILE A 126 -0.95 -5.62 41.89
N GLU A 127 -0.65 -4.50 42.57
CA GLU A 127 -0.11 -3.29 41.91
C GLU A 127 1.22 -3.59 41.19
N SER A 128 2.08 -4.41 41.81
CA SER A 128 3.35 -4.81 41.20
C SER A 128 3.18 -5.72 39.98
N LEU A 129 2.17 -6.61 39.98
CA LEU A 129 1.86 -7.50 38.86
C LEU A 129 1.16 -6.75 37.73
N GLU A 130 0.26 -5.81 38.06
CA GLU A 130 -0.38 -4.92 37.09
C GLU A 130 0.66 -4.04 36.39
N THR A 131 1.65 -3.50 37.12
CA THR A 131 2.76 -2.75 36.54
C THR A 131 3.61 -3.61 35.60
N GLN A 132 3.90 -4.87 35.98
CA GLN A 132 4.64 -5.80 35.11
C GLN A 132 3.87 -6.16 33.83
N ILE A 133 2.55 -6.36 33.94
CA ILE A 133 1.68 -6.57 32.78
C ILE A 133 1.70 -5.32 31.89
N GLU A 134 1.60 -4.12 32.45
CA GLU A 134 1.69 -2.87 31.68
C GLU A 134 3.04 -2.70 30.98
N GLU A 135 4.15 -3.07 31.63
CA GLU A 135 5.49 -3.02 31.03
C GLU A 135 5.67 -4.06 29.91
N LEU A 136 5.12 -5.28 30.06
CA LEU A 136 5.11 -6.31 29.02
C LEU A 136 4.26 -5.85 27.83
N LEU A 137 3.04 -5.37 28.09
CA LEU A 137 2.15 -4.84 27.06
C LEU A 137 2.75 -3.60 26.38
N ALA A 138 3.45 -2.71 27.08
CA ALA A 138 4.11 -1.54 26.47
C ALA A 138 5.26 -1.95 25.54
N GLN A 139 6.04 -2.96 25.94
CA GLN A 139 7.06 -3.56 25.08
C GLN A 139 6.44 -4.28 23.87
N GLU A 140 5.25 -4.85 24.04
CA GLU A 140 4.45 -5.41 22.95
C GLU A 140 3.88 -4.33 22.04
N PHE A 141 3.39 -3.20 22.55
CA PHE A 141 2.86 -2.08 21.75
C PHE A 141 3.95 -1.40 20.90
N ASP A 142 5.17 -1.30 21.43
CA ASP A 142 6.33 -0.81 20.67
C ASP A 142 6.79 -1.81 19.58
N ARG A 143 6.40 -3.10 19.68
CA ARG A 143 6.85 -4.19 18.79
C ARG A 143 5.77 -4.78 17.87
N SER A 144 4.50 -4.71 18.25
CA SER A 144 3.39 -5.50 17.70
C SER A 144 2.13 -4.63 17.59
N GLY A 145 1.98 -3.93 16.45
CA GLY A 145 0.67 -3.40 16.07
C GLY A 145 -0.17 -4.55 15.50
N ASN A 146 -1.17 -5.07 16.24
CA ASN A 146 -2.15 -6.03 15.69
C ASN A 146 -3.48 -6.15 16.49
N ASN A 147 -4.43 -5.24 16.22
CA ASN A 147 -5.73 -5.37 15.53
C ASN A 147 -6.62 -6.65 15.64
N VAL A 148 -7.92 -6.40 15.88
CA VAL A 148 -8.96 -7.32 16.40
C VAL A 148 -9.80 -8.06 15.33
N ARG A 149 -9.58 -7.83 14.03
CA ARG A 149 -10.32 -8.55 12.97
C ARG A 149 -9.35 -9.06 11.90
N GLN A 150 -9.27 -10.39 11.74
CA GLN A 150 -8.52 -11.02 10.66
C GLN A 150 -9.21 -10.74 9.32
N PHE A 151 -8.52 -10.02 8.44
CA PHE A 151 -8.85 -9.93 7.02
C PHE A 151 -8.37 -11.21 6.32
N LEU A 152 -9.31 -12.02 5.83
CA LEU A 152 -9.00 -13.21 5.02
C LEU A 152 -8.80 -12.78 3.56
N GLY A 153 -7.57 -12.40 3.20
CA GLY A 153 -7.12 -12.17 1.82
C GLY A 153 -6.17 -13.28 1.37
N ASP A 154 -6.30 -13.72 0.10
CA ASP A 154 -5.59 -14.88 -0.49
C ASP A 154 -4.10 -14.59 -0.84
N GLY A 155 -3.40 -13.87 0.02
CA GLY A 155 -1.99 -13.55 -0.16
C GLY A 155 -1.37 -13.04 1.13
N ASN A 156 -0.27 -13.68 1.55
CA ASN A 156 0.59 -13.19 2.62
C ASN A 156 1.01 -11.75 2.31
N ARG A 157 0.39 -10.77 2.96
CA ARG A 157 0.74 -9.35 2.84
C ARG A 157 1.14 -8.82 4.20
N GLN A 158 2.45 -8.72 4.32
CA GLN A 158 3.19 -8.21 5.46
C GLN A 158 2.88 -6.72 5.64
N TYR A 159 2.50 -6.35 6.86
CA TYR A 159 1.99 -5.05 7.28
C TYR A 159 2.87 -3.88 6.84
N LEU A 160 2.29 -2.92 6.12
CA LEU A 160 2.92 -1.63 5.85
C LEU A 160 2.95 -0.81 7.16
N SER A 161 3.96 -1.10 7.98
CA SER A 161 4.39 -0.32 9.13
C SER A 161 4.68 1.12 8.68
N GLY A 162 3.89 2.08 9.17
CA GLY A 162 4.01 3.50 8.83
C GLY A 162 2.72 4.30 9.01
N MET A 163 1.56 3.66 9.08
CA MET A 163 0.29 4.33 9.40
C MET A 163 0.04 4.32 10.91
N PHE A 164 -0.02 5.49 11.53
CA PHE A 164 -0.38 5.62 12.95
C PHE A 164 -1.89 5.38 13.12
N LEU A 165 -2.24 4.15 13.47
CA LEU A 165 -3.60 3.67 13.70
C LEU A 165 -4.02 3.81 15.17
N GLY A 166 -3.56 4.87 15.84
CA GLY A 166 -3.89 5.18 17.23
C GLY A 166 -4.84 6.37 17.37
N GLY A 167 -5.56 6.46 18.49
CA GLY A 167 -6.49 7.55 18.78
C GLY A 167 -7.68 7.07 19.61
N GLN A 168 -8.30 7.96 20.38
CA GLN A 168 -9.56 7.69 21.08
C GLN A 168 -10.77 8.08 20.23
N ARG A 169 -10.60 8.95 19.22
CA ARG A 169 -11.67 9.54 18.40
C ARG A 169 -11.23 9.67 16.95
N ILE A 170 -11.49 8.61 16.19
CA ILE A 170 -10.99 8.42 14.85
C ILE A 170 -12.07 8.80 13.83
N LEU A 171 -11.80 9.82 13.02
CA LEU A 171 -12.68 10.23 11.93
C LEU A 171 -12.17 9.66 10.61
N ILE A 172 -12.98 8.85 9.95
CA ILE A 172 -12.68 8.28 8.63
C ILE A 172 -13.48 9.05 7.58
N LEU A 173 -12.76 9.67 6.65
CA LEU A 173 -13.28 10.47 5.57
C LEU A 173 -13.06 9.73 4.24
N MET A 174 -14.15 9.47 3.54
CA MET A 174 -14.14 8.76 2.26
C MET A 174 -14.66 9.68 1.15
N ASP A 175 -13.79 9.99 0.19
CA ASP A 175 -14.18 10.71 -1.01
C ASP A 175 -15.12 9.84 -1.85
N SER A 176 -16.26 10.40 -2.22
CA SER A 176 -17.33 9.81 -3.02
C SER A 176 -17.61 10.64 -4.28
N SER A 177 -16.63 11.43 -4.72
CA SER A 177 -16.68 12.18 -5.96
C SER A 177 -16.69 11.27 -7.20
N ALA A 178 -17.11 11.82 -8.33
CA ALA A 178 -17.16 11.07 -9.59
C ALA A 178 -15.79 10.53 -10.05
N SER A 179 -14.67 11.13 -9.64
CA SER A 179 -13.32 10.65 -9.97
C SER A 179 -12.99 9.31 -9.30
N MET A 180 -13.71 8.96 -8.23
CA MET A 180 -13.56 7.67 -7.54
C MET A 180 -14.09 6.48 -8.34
N LEU A 181 -14.74 6.72 -9.48
CA LEU A 181 -15.26 5.66 -10.36
C LEU A 181 -14.15 4.93 -11.14
N ASP A 182 -13.08 5.59 -11.57
CA ASP A 182 -11.99 4.97 -12.34
C ASP A 182 -10.68 5.77 -12.16
N GLU A 183 -9.55 5.21 -12.59
CA GLU A 183 -8.25 5.89 -12.54
C GLU A 183 -8.08 6.85 -13.74
N THR A 184 -8.76 6.58 -14.86
CA THR A 184 -8.58 7.31 -16.12
C THR A 184 -9.76 8.22 -16.44
N LEU A 185 -9.47 9.42 -16.95
CA LEU A 185 -10.51 10.46 -17.15
C LEU A 185 -11.61 10.01 -18.12
N VAL A 186 -11.22 9.31 -19.18
CA VAL A 186 -12.16 8.80 -20.20
C VAL A 186 -13.12 7.79 -19.59
N ASN A 187 -12.63 6.85 -18.77
CA ASN A 187 -13.48 5.86 -18.13
C ASN A 187 -14.34 6.48 -17.03
N ILE A 188 -13.83 7.46 -16.28
CA ILE A 188 -14.63 8.24 -15.32
C ILE A 188 -15.86 8.83 -16.03
N ILE A 189 -15.67 9.55 -17.13
CA ILE A 189 -16.77 10.17 -17.88
C ILE A 189 -17.75 9.11 -18.39
N ARG A 190 -17.23 7.97 -18.87
CA ARG A 190 -18.07 6.86 -19.37
C ARG A 190 -18.91 6.24 -18.26
N THR A 191 -18.30 5.89 -17.13
CA THR A 191 -18.93 5.22 -15.98
C THR A 191 -19.90 6.17 -15.26
N ARG A 192 -19.58 7.46 -15.16
CA ARG A 192 -20.47 8.48 -14.58
C ARG A 192 -21.83 8.57 -15.29
N ASN A 193 -21.85 8.29 -16.60
CA ASN A 193 -23.08 8.32 -17.39
C ASN A 193 -23.81 6.94 -17.45
N MET A 194 -23.33 5.93 -16.70
CA MET A 194 -23.99 4.64 -16.57
C MET A 194 -25.03 4.65 -15.44
N PRO A 195 -25.93 3.66 -15.38
CA PRO A 195 -26.82 3.46 -14.23
C PRO A 195 -26.05 3.28 -12.93
N ASP A 196 -26.67 3.65 -11.81
CA ASP A 196 -26.03 3.69 -10.49
C ASP A 196 -25.55 2.30 -10.04
N GLU A 197 -26.24 1.22 -10.44
CA GLU A 197 -25.81 -0.15 -10.13
C GLU A 197 -24.46 -0.49 -10.75
N ARG A 198 -24.10 0.16 -11.87
CA ARG A 198 -22.79 -0.01 -12.52
C ARG A 198 -21.72 0.89 -11.90
N LYS A 199 -22.10 2.05 -11.36
CA LYS A 199 -21.17 2.98 -10.68
C LYS A 199 -20.64 2.36 -9.40
N VAL A 200 -21.51 1.80 -8.56
CA VAL A 200 -21.13 1.16 -7.28
C VAL A 200 -20.31 -0.13 -7.48
N GLN A 201 -20.32 -0.70 -8.68
CA GLN A 201 -19.50 -1.88 -9.02
C GLN A 201 -18.16 -1.51 -9.66
N SER A 202 -17.79 -0.22 -9.69
CA SER A 202 -16.54 0.17 -10.32
C SER A 202 -15.33 -0.39 -9.57
N PRO A 203 -14.27 -0.85 -10.26
CA PRO A 203 -13.13 -1.48 -9.60
C PRO A 203 -12.43 -0.57 -8.58
N LYS A 204 -12.30 0.73 -8.91
CA LYS A 204 -11.72 1.74 -8.02
C LYS A 204 -12.60 1.96 -6.81
N TRP A 205 -13.91 2.12 -6.98
CA TRP A 205 -14.85 2.34 -5.87
C TRP A 205 -14.87 1.16 -4.89
N LEU A 206 -14.99 -0.06 -5.41
CA LEU A 206 -14.94 -1.27 -4.58
C LEU A 206 -13.63 -1.35 -3.77
N ARG A 207 -12.52 -0.87 -4.32
CA ARG A 207 -11.23 -0.83 -3.63
C ARG A 207 -11.19 0.22 -2.52
N VAL A 208 -11.79 1.38 -2.73
CA VAL A 208 -11.93 2.44 -1.72
C VAL A 208 -12.76 1.93 -0.54
N VAL A 209 -13.89 1.27 -0.83
CA VAL A 209 -14.72 0.68 0.21
C VAL A 209 -13.95 -0.41 0.97
N ARG A 210 -13.21 -1.28 0.28
CA ARG A 210 -12.33 -2.27 0.95
C ARG A 210 -11.26 -1.59 1.80
N ALA A 211 -10.74 -0.44 1.40
CA ALA A 211 -9.78 0.31 2.19
C ALA A 211 -10.40 0.81 3.50
N VAL A 212 -11.62 1.34 3.46
CA VAL A 212 -12.37 1.71 4.67
C VAL A 212 -12.59 0.50 5.57
N ASP A 213 -13.11 -0.59 5.00
CA ASP A 213 -13.33 -1.85 5.70
C ASP A 213 -12.05 -2.34 6.38
N TRP A 214 -10.93 -2.34 5.65
CA TRP A 214 -9.61 -2.64 6.22
C TRP A 214 -9.23 -1.70 7.36
N ILE A 215 -9.35 -0.37 7.22
CA ILE A 215 -9.04 0.57 8.32
C ILE A 215 -9.87 0.25 9.55
N THR A 216 -11.17 -0.01 9.40
CA THR A 216 -12.03 -0.34 10.55
C THR A 216 -11.59 -1.60 11.29
N THR A 217 -10.94 -2.56 10.61
CA THR A 217 -10.35 -3.75 11.25
C THR A 217 -9.11 -3.42 12.08
N GLN A 218 -8.44 -2.31 11.75
CA GLN A 218 -7.17 -1.91 12.33
C GLN A 218 -7.30 -0.88 13.46
N VAL A 219 -8.52 -0.50 13.83
CA VAL A 219 -8.78 0.53 14.85
C VAL A 219 -8.86 -0.11 16.25
N PRO A 220 -8.32 0.52 17.31
CA PRO A 220 -8.41 -0.01 18.68
C PRO A 220 -9.86 -0.12 19.17
N VAL A 221 -10.18 -1.23 19.85
CA VAL A 221 -11.54 -1.52 20.34
C VAL A 221 -12.05 -0.53 21.40
N THR A 222 -11.13 0.11 22.13
CA THR A 222 -11.46 1.12 23.16
C THR A 222 -11.71 2.51 22.57
N SER A 223 -11.50 2.68 21.26
CA SER A 223 -11.67 3.96 20.58
C SER A 223 -13.11 4.16 20.09
N ARG A 224 -13.39 5.40 19.73
CA ARG A 224 -14.62 5.80 19.07
C ARG A 224 -14.35 6.20 17.64
N TYR A 225 -15.32 5.96 16.77
CA TYR A 225 -15.19 6.22 15.35
C TYR A 225 -16.38 6.98 14.77
N GLN A 226 -16.15 7.62 13.63
CA GLN A 226 -17.15 8.18 12.75
C GLN A 226 -16.67 7.99 11.32
N ILE A 227 -17.58 7.64 10.40
CA ILE A 227 -17.26 7.43 8.99
C ILE A 227 -18.15 8.34 8.16
N TRP A 228 -17.53 9.24 7.40
CA TRP A 228 -18.22 10.17 6.52
C TRP A 228 -17.85 9.91 5.07
N SER A 229 -18.86 9.83 4.21
CA SER A 229 -18.70 9.96 2.77
C SER A 229 -18.88 11.42 2.38
N PHE A 230 -18.04 11.92 1.48
CA PHE A 230 -18.14 13.31 1.03
C PHE A 230 -17.90 13.46 -0.46
N ASN A 231 -18.59 14.42 -1.06
CA ASN A 231 -18.38 14.90 -2.42
C ASN A 231 -18.52 16.44 -2.40
N THR A 232 -19.55 17.01 -3.05
CA THR A 232 -20.01 18.39 -2.80
C THR A 232 -20.71 18.56 -1.45
N GLU A 233 -21.29 17.49 -0.91
CA GLU A 233 -21.96 17.42 0.38
C GLU A 233 -21.28 16.37 1.28
N VAL A 234 -21.63 16.35 2.57
CA VAL A 234 -21.06 15.41 3.55
C VAL A 234 -22.19 14.62 4.19
N THR A 235 -22.08 13.30 4.14
CA THR A 235 -23.06 12.35 4.67
C THR A 235 -22.38 11.37 5.61
N SER A 236 -23.06 11.00 6.70
CA SER A 236 -22.57 9.94 7.59
C SER A 236 -22.89 8.57 6.98
N ALA A 237 -21.97 7.62 7.12
CA ALA A 237 -22.18 6.23 6.72
C ALA A 237 -23.23 5.51 7.57
N LEU A 238 -23.49 6.00 8.79
CA LEU A 238 -24.51 5.43 9.68
C LEU A 238 -25.70 6.38 9.83
N PRO A 239 -26.92 5.84 10.02
CA PRO A 239 -28.08 6.65 10.35
C PRO A 239 -27.83 7.43 11.67
N GLY A 240 -27.83 8.76 11.60
CA GLY A 240 -27.62 9.60 12.77
C GLY A 240 -27.06 10.98 12.47
N ASP A 241 -26.69 11.68 13.54
CA ASP A 241 -26.02 12.97 13.46
C ASP A 241 -24.51 12.79 13.22
N LEU A 242 -23.93 13.67 12.41
CA LEU A 242 -22.49 13.77 12.16
C LEU A 242 -21.70 14.01 13.46
N GLN A 243 -22.36 14.48 14.53
CA GLN A 243 -21.75 14.83 15.80
C GLN A 243 -21.63 13.67 16.81
N THR A 244 -22.26 12.52 16.56
CA THR A 244 -22.35 11.44 17.56
C THR A 244 -21.26 10.39 17.38
N TRP A 245 -20.27 10.35 18.26
CA TRP A 245 -19.23 9.31 18.24
C TRP A 245 -19.80 7.91 18.53
N ARG A 246 -19.38 6.90 17.74
CA ARG A 246 -19.76 5.48 17.91
C ARG A 246 -18.61 4.68 18.51
N GLU A 247 -18.91 3.62 19.24
CA GLU A 247 -17.88 2.76 19.86
C GLU A 247 -17.48 1.62 18.92
N VAL A 248 -16.18 1.40 18.75
CA VAL A 248 -15.66 0.37 17.82
C VAL A 248 -15.97 -1.06 18.28
N ALA A 249 -16.27 -1.24 19.57
CA ALA A 249 -16.68 -2.53 20.12
C ALA A 249 -17.98 -3.08 19.51
N ASP A 250 -18.83 -2.23 18.93
CA ASP A 250 -20.06 -2.65 18.25
C ASP A 250 -19.76 -3.08 16.81
N ARG A 251 -19.63 -4.39 16.62
CA ARG A 251 -19.29 -4.98 15.31
C ARG A 251 -20.43 -4.91 14.31
N ASP A 252 -21.67 -4.90 14.77
CA ASP A 252 -22.85 -4.89 13.90
C ASP A 252 -23.02 -3.49 13.28
N GLU A 253 -22.82 -2.43 14.07
CA GLU A 253 -22.83 -1.04 13.57
C GLU A 253 -21.69 -0.80 12.55
N LEU A 254 -20.51 -1.40 12.74
CA LEU A 254 -19.41 -1.29 11.78
C LEU A 254 -19.73 -1.95 10.44
N GLU A 255 -20.33 -3.14 10.47
CA GLU A 255 -20.72 -3.85 9.24
C GLU A 255 -21.82 -3.10 8.48
N GLU A 256 -22.82 -2.56 9.19
CA GLU A 256 -23.86 -1.71 8.61
C GLU A 256 -23.28 -0.44 7.96
N ALA A 257 -22.29 0.19 8.60
CA ALA A 257 -21.62 1.35 8.05
C ALA A 257 -20.92 1.04 6.72
N VAL A 258 -20.17 -0.07 6.67
CA VAL A 258 -19.46 -0.51 5.46
C VAL A 258 -20.45 -0.88 4.34
N ASP A 259 -21.56 -1.54 4.66
CA ASP A 259 -22.59 -1.87 3.67
C ASP A 259 -23.33 -0.63 3.14
N THR A 260 -23.55 0.38 3.99
CA THR A 260 -24.09 1.67 3.55
C THR A 260 -23.13 2.40 2.60
N LEU A 261 -21.82 2.35 2.88
CA LEU A 261 -20.81 2.88 1.96
C LEU A 261 -20.75 2.11 0.64
N ARG A 262 -20.92 0.77 0.66
CA ARG A 262 -21.03 -0.03 -0.58
C ARG A 262 -22.19 0.41 -1.47
N ALA A 263 -23.30 0.82 -0.86
CA ALA A 263 -24.49 1.29 -1.56
C ALA A 263 -24.39 2.77 -2.01
N THR A 264 -23.42 3.53 -1.49
CA THR A 264 -23.25 4.95 -1.83
C THR A 264 -22.74 5.09 -3.26
N VAL A 265 -23.38 5.97 -4.03
CA VAL A 265 -23.09 6.19 -5.46
C VAL A 265 -22.09 7.33 -5.61
N PRO A 266 -20.91 7.10 -6.22
CA PRO A 266 -19.94 8.18 -6.40
C PRO A 266 -20.39 9.16 -7.47
N GLU A 267 -20.44 10.45 -7.13
CA GLU A 267 -20.92 11.51 -8.00
C GLU A 267 -20.39 12.89 -7.63
N ASP A 268 -20.58 13.85 -8.52
CA ASP A 268 -20.15 15.25 -8.36
C ASP A 268 -18.64 15.44 -8.11
N GLY A 269 -18.28 16.64 -7.61
CA GLY A 269 -16.90 17.04 -7.30
C GLY A 269 -16.54 16.82 -5.83
N THR A 270 -15.40 17.39 -5.42
CA THR A 270 -14.82 17.19 -4.08
C THR A 270 -14.73 18.52 -3.36
N ASN A 271 -15.41 18.64 -2.21
CA ASN A 271 -15.44 19.81 -1.34
C ASN A 271 -14.73 19.52 0.00
N LEU A 272 -13.41 19.57 0.00
CA LEU A 272 -12.62 19.22 1.19
C LEU A 272 -12.73 20.29 2.30
N GLU A 273 -12.92 21.56 1.93
CA GLU A 273 -13.09 22.68 2.88
C GLU A 273 -14.28 22.44 3.81
N GLN A 274 -15.43 22.03 3.26
CA GLN A 274 -16.63 21.75 4.05
C GLN A 274 -16.41 20.58 5.01
N VAL A 275 -15.70 19.55 4.59
CA VAL A 275 -15.42 18.36 5.41
C VAL A 275 -14.58 18.74 6.61
N PHE A 276 -13.49 19.48 6.40
CA PHE A 276 -12.61 19.89 7.48
C PHE A 276 -13.29 20.90 8.42
N ARG A 277 -14.10 21.81 7.89
CA ARG A 277 -14.93 22.70 8.72
C ARG A 277 -15.89 21.93 9.62
N LEU A 278 -16.57 20.91 9.10
CA LEU A 278 -17.49 20.08 9.88
C LEU A 278 -16.73 19.24 10.92
N ALA A 279 -15.56 18.70 10.57
CA ALA A 279 -14.68 17.97 11.49
C ALA A 279 -14.19 18.88 12.64
N ALA A 280 -13.82 20.12 12.35
CA ALA A 280 -13.44 21.11 13.36
C ALA A 280 -14.62 21.52 14.28
N GLY A 281 -15.86 21.43 13.77
CA GLY A 281 -17.08 21.68 14.54
C GLY A 281 -17.51 20.53 15.45
N MET A 282 -16.82 19.39 15.44
CA MET A 282 -17.16 18.25 16.30
C MET A 282 -16.87 18.51 17.77
N SER A 283 -17.74 18.04 18.66
CA SER A 283 -17.55 18.14 20.11
C SER A 283 -17.78 16.79 20.81
N PRO A 284 -16.72 16.10 21.29
CA PRO A 284 -15.30 16.47 21.22
C PRO A 284 -14.72 16.34 19.79
N PRO A 285 -13.65 17.09 19.46
CA PRO A 285 -13.01 17.02 18.15
C PRO A 285 -12.32 15.67 17.92
N PRO A 286 -12.12 15.27 16.64
CA PRO A 286 -11.33 14.10 16.31
C PRO A 286 -9.89 14.25 16.82
N ASP A 287 -9.26 13.15 17.22
CA ASP A 287 -7.83 13.11 17.55
C ASP A 287 -6.99 12.43 16.48
N ASN A 288 -7.63 11.79 15.50
CA ASN A 288 -6.98 11.26 14.30
C ASN A 288 -7.97 11.29 13.12
N ILE A 289 -7.50 11.68 11.94
CA ILE A 289 -8.29 11.72 10.70
C ILE A 289 -7.66 10.79 9.67
N PHE A 290 -8.45 9.87 9.12
CA PHE A 290 -8.11 9.11 7.93
C PHE A 290 -8.81 9.71 6.72
N LEU A 291 -8.05 10.15 5.72
CA LEU A 291 -8.58 10.72 4.48
C LEU A 291 -8.27 9.78 3.32
N ILE A 292 -9.33 9.24 2.71
CA ILE A 292 -9.22 8.44 1.49
C ILE A 292 -9.75 9.29 0.34
N THR A 293 -8.87 9.66 -0.58
CA THR A 293 -9.19 10.55 -1.70
C THR A 293 -8.31 10.20 -2.89
N ASP A 294 -8.66 10.69 -4.07
CA ASP A 294 -7.92 10.45 -5.30
C ASP A 294 -7.31 11.71 -5.93
N GLY A 295 -7.62 12.89 -5.40
CA GLY A 295 -7.14 14.15 -5.98
C GLY A 295 -7.41 15.37 -5.13
N LEU A 296 -6.96 16.52 -5.63
CA LEU A 296 -7.22 17.82 -5.02
C LEU A 296 -8.70 18.22 -5.14
N PRO A 297 -9.23 19.01 -4.19
CA PRO A 297 -10.59 19.52 -4.24
C PRO A 297 -10.89 20.26 -5.55
N THR A 298 -12.14 20.17 -5.98
CA THR A 298 -12.62 20.77 -7.24
C THR A 298 -13.69 21.84 -7.01
N VAL A 299 -14.24 21.92 -5.80
CA VAL A 299 -15.24 22.93 -5.42
C VAL A 299 -14.99 23.40 -3.99
N ASN A 300 -15.43 24.63 -3.67
CA ASN A 300 -15.45 25.22 -2.32
C ASN A 300 -16.85 25.53 -1.80
N ARG A 301 -17.89 25.29 -2.61
CA ARG A 301 -19.29 25.55 -2.23
C ARG A 301 -20.20 24.43 -2.71
N PRO A 302 -21.27 24.13 -1.96
CA PRO A 302 -22.32 23.24 -2.43
C PRO A 302 -22.93 23.77 -3.73
N GLY A 303 -23.07 22.89 -4.74
CA GLY A 303 -23.68 23.20 -6.03
C GLY A 303 -22.74 22.96 -7.24
N PRO A 304 -23.28 23.03 -8.47
CA PRO A 304 -22.51 22.70 -9.67
C PRO A 304 -21.37 23.70 -9.91
N ALA A 305 -20.17 23.17 -10.18
CA ALA A 305 -18.97 23.97 -10.43
C ALA A 305 -19.20 25.01 -11.55
N ARG A 306 -18.91 26.29 -11.25
CA ARG A 306 -18.95 27.38 -12.25
C ARG A 306 -17.67 27.37 -13.08
N GLY A 307 -17.56 26.44 -14.03
CA GLY A 307 -16.53 26.44 -15.06
C GLY A 307 -15.45 25.36 -14.93
N LEU A 308 -14.49 25.40 -15.86
CA LEU A 308 -13.32 24.53 -15.87
C LEU A 308 -12.36 24.96 -14.76
N VAL A 309 -12.15 24.10 -13.77
CA VAL A 309 -11.21 24.31 -12.67
C VAL A 309 -9.80 23.99 -13.17
N THR A 310 -8.87 24.94 -13.07
CA THR A 310 -7.49 24.72 -13.49
C THR A 310 -6.68 24.02 -12.40
N PRO A 311 -5.54 23.38 -12.72
CA PRO A 311 -4.68 22.77 -11.70
C PRO A 311 -4.22 23.75 -10.61
N ARG A 312 -4.08 25.04 -10.92
CA ARG A 312 -3.72 26.07 -9.94
C ARG A 312 -4.86 26.35 -8.97
N ASP A 313 -6.07 26.52 -9.50
CA ASP A 313 -7.26 26.75 -8.67
C ASP A 313 -7.48 25.58 -7.70
N ARG A 314 -7.18 24.35 -8.11
CA ARG A 314 -7.28 23.16 -7.23
C ARG A 314 -6.30 23.18 -6.06
N VAL A 315 -5.11 23.74 -6.26
CA VAL A 315 -4.14 23.93 -5.16
C VAL A 315 -4.62 25.01 -4.21
N GLU A 316 -5.14 26.13 -4.73
CA GLU A 316 -5.73 27.19 -3.89
C GLU A 316 -6.91 26.66 -3.06
N LEU A 317 -7.81 25.89 -3.66
CA LEU A 317 -8.91 25.22 -2.95
C LEU A 317 -8.42 24.26 -1.86
N PHE A 318 -7.28 23.61 -2.08
CA PHE A 318 -6.68 22.71 -1.10
C PHE A 318 -6.05 23.47 0.06
N GLU A 319 -5.34 24.56 -0.22
CA GLU A 319 -4.77 25.45 0.81
C GLU A 319 -5.86 26.07 1.68
N ASP A 320 -6.96 26.54 1.06
CA ASP A 320 -8.14 27.03 1.77
C ASP A 320 -8.74 25.95 2.69
N ALA A 321 -8.85 24.71 2.20
CA ALA A 321 -9.35 23.60 3.00
C ALA A 321 -8.45 23.30 4.20
N ILE A 322 -7.13 23.28 4.03
CA ILE A 322 -6.18 23.05 5.14
C ILE A 322 -6.35 24.10 6.24
N GLY A 323 -6.70 25.34 5.89
CA GLY A 323 -6.99 26.40 6.85
C GLY A 323 -8.15 26.11 7.81
N GLU A 324 -9.08 25.24 7.42
CA GLU A 324 -10.25 24.84 8.23
C GLU A 324 -10.01 23.58 9.07
N LEU A 325 -8.83 22.95 8.96
CA LEU A 325 -8.51 21.69 9.62
C LEU A 325 -8.35 21.90 11.14
N PRO A 326 -8.90 21.00 11.99
CA PRO A 326 -8.76 21.12 13.44
C PRO A 326 -7.28 21.09 13.88
N PRO A 327 -6.86 22.00 14.78
CA PRO A 327 -5.45 22.10 15.15
C PRO A 327 -4.98 20.85 15.89
N ASN A 328 -3.72 20.46 15.65
CA ASN A 328 -3.04 19.34 16.31
C ASN A 328 -3.63 17.94 16.04
N VAL A 329 -4.41 17.76 14.99
CA VAL A 329 -4.94 16.45 14.59
C VAL A 329 -4.08 15.86 13.47
N PRO A 330 -3.47 14.67 13.65
CA PRO A 330 -2.80 13.95 12.58
C PRO A 330 -3.76 13.57 11.46
N VAL A 331 -3.33 13.78 10.21
CA VAL A 331 -4.10 13.41 9.02
C VAL A 331 -3.35 12.31 8.28
N ASN A 332 -3.92 11.11 8.29
CA ASN A 332 -3.44 9.95 7.57
C ASN A 332 -4.12 9.88 6.20
N ILE A 333 -3.35 9.99 5.13
CA ILE A 333 -3.89 10.02 3.77
C ILE A 333 -3.64 8.70 3.04
N ILE A 334 -4.70 8.13 2.48
CA ILE A 334 -4.65 7.06 1.50
C ILE A 334 -5.05 7.66 0.15
N LEU A 335 -4.05 7.90 -0.69
CA LEU A 335 -4.24 8.50 -2.00
C LEU A 335 -4.45 7.43 -3.08
N MET A 336 -5.64 7.40 -3.65
CA MET A 336 -5.98 6.52 -4.76
C MET A 336 -5.51 7.16 -6.08
N PRO A 337 -4.85 6.42 -6.99
CA PRO A 337 -4.35 7.01 -8.23
C PRO A 337 -5.45 7.64 -9.10
N LEU A 338 -5.17 8.83 -9.65
CA LEU A 338 -6.01 9.54 -10.61
C LEU A 338 -5.15 10.15 -11.73
N GLU A 339 -5.59 9.96 -12.98
CA GLU A 339 -5.01 10.61 -14.15
C GLU A 339 -5.32 12.11 -14.17
N GLY A 340 -4.29 12.93 -14.42
CA GLY A 340 -4.47 14.37 -14.64
C GLY A 340 -4.36 15.25 -13.40
N ASP A 341 -3.92 14.69 -12.25
CA ASP A 341 -3.63 15.44 -11.04
C ASP A 341 -2.23 15.14 -10.46
N PRO A 342 -1.16 15.59 -11.13
CA PRO A 342 0.22 15.30 -10.69
C PRO A 342 0.59 15.99 -9.37
N SER A 343 -0.15 17.03 -8.97
CA SER A 343 0.15 17.84 -7.78
C SER A 343 -0.43 17.23 -6.50
N ALA A 344 -1.50 16.43 -6.59
CA ALA A 344 -2.16 15.82 -5.43
C ALA A 344 -1.19 15.06 -4.52
N ALA A 345 -0.34 14.19 -5.08
CA ALA A 345 0.59 13.38 -4.28
C ALA A 345 1.54 14.24 -3.45
N ALA A 346 2.10 15.30 -4.03
CA ALA A 346 2.99 16.21 -3.31
C ALA A 346 2.25 17.00 -2.22
N ALA A 347 1.05 17.49 -2.53
CA ALA A 347 0.23 18.29 -1.62
C ALA A 347 -0.22 17.49 -0.39
N TYR A 348 -0.74 16.28 -0.60
CA TYR A 348 -1.15 15.40 0.49
C TYR A 348 0.04 14.88 1.30
N TRP A 349 1.18 14.60 0.66
CA TRP A 349 2.40 14.24 1.39
C TRP A 349 2.87 15.37 2.33
N GLN A 350 2.83 16.63 1.86
CA GLN A 350 3.13 17.78 2.71
C GLN A 350 2.16 17.93 3.86
N LEU A 351 0.85 17.71 3.63
CA LEU A 351 -0.16 17.74 4.68
C LEU A 351 0.07 16.67 5.75
N ALA A 352 0.34 15.42 5.34
CA ALA A 352 0.67 14.33 6.26
C ALA A 352 1.88 14.71 7.14
N MET A 353 2.95 15.20 6.54
CA MET A 353 4.15 15.62 7.27
C MET A 353 3.88 16.78 8.24
N ALA A 354 3.12 17.78 7.81
CA ALA A 354 2.80 18.95 8.62
C ALA A 354 1.92 18.60 9.84
N THR A 355 1.03 17.62 9.68
CA THR A 355 0.10 17.17 10.74
C THR A 355 0.66 16.02 11.59
N ARG A 356 1.83 15.47 11.23
CA ARG A 356 2.42 14.25 11.81
C ARG A 356 1.57 13.00 11.59
N GLY A 357 0.85 12.97 10.47
CA GLY A 357 0.18 11.76 9.98
C GLY A 357 1.05 10.98 8.99
N SER A 358 0.42 10.01 8.34
CA SER A 358 1.03 9.14 7.34
C SER A 358 0.50 9.42 5.93
N PHE A 359 1.27 9.06 4.91
CA PHE A 359 0.85 9.12 3.51
C PHE A 359 1.11 7.78 2.86
N LEU A 360 0.08 7.20 2.24
CA LEU A 360 0.15 5.94 1.52
C LEU A 360 -0.50 6.10 0.14
N THR A 361 0.18 5.61 -0.90
CA THR A 361 -0.43 5.38 -2.23
C THR A 361 -0.43 3.88 -2.47
N PRO A 362 -1.58 3.21 -2.27
CA PRO A 362 -1.61 1.75 -2.30
C PRO A 362 -1.48 1.19 -3.72
N SER A 363 -0.88 -0.01 -3.84
CA SER A 363 -0.82 -0.76 -5.11
C SER A 363 -2.19 -1.29 -5.53
N LYS A 364 -2.40 -1.57 -6.82
CA LYS A 364 -3.72 -1.98 -7.37
C LYS A 364 -4.35 -3.16 -6.64
N ASP A 365 -3.52 -4.04 -6.09
CA ASP A 365 -3.98 -5.25 -5.44
C ASP A 365 -4.33 -5.04 -3.97
N TRP A 366 -3.96 -3.92 -3.35
CA TRP A 366 -4.26 -3.53 -1.96
C TRP A 366 -5.71 -3.02 -1.79
N PRO A 367 -6.39 -3.21 -0.63
CA PRO A 367 -5.89 -3.86 0.59
C PRO A 367 -5.59 -5.35 0.44
#